data_AF-A0A1I5XQI4-F1
#
_entry.id   AF-A0A1I5XQI4-F1
#
_cell.length_a   1.000
_cell.length_b   1.000
_cell.length_c   1.000
_cell.angle_alpha   90.00
_cell.angle_beta   90.00
_cell.angle_gamma   90.00
#
_symmetry.space_group_name_H-M   'P 1'
#
loop_
_entity.id
_entity.type
_entity.pdbx_description
1 polymer ?
#
loop_
_entity_poly.entity_id
_entity_poly.type
_entity_poly.pdbx_seq_one_letter_code
_entity_poly.pdbx_strand_id
1 'polypeptide(L)' 'MMAEEFGAVRAETLSRDYVLSGLGGRTVEQALAGGVSAKEVWQEVCAEFDVPPERR' A
#
# COMPACT_ATOMS: atom_id res chain seq x y z
N MET A 1 1.16 3.30 10.71
CA MET A 1 1.09 2.01 9.95
C MET A 1 -0.26 1.92 9.24
N MET A 2 -0.38 1.16 8.14
CA MET A 2 -1.58 1.08 7.26
C MET A 2 -2.94 0.99 8.01
N ALA A 3 -2.98 0.31 9.16
CA ALA A 3 -4.17 0.20 10.01
C ALA A 3 -4.60 1.52 10.70
N GLU A 4 -3.68 2.45 10.96
CA GLU A 4 -3.95 3.76 11.56
C GLU A 4 -4.53 4.76 10.54
N GLU A 5 -4.20 4.62 9.25
CA GLU A 5 -4.64 5.56 8.20
C GLU A 5 -5.96 5.15 7.54
N PHE A 6 -6.22 3.86 7.41
CA PHE A 6 -7.43 3.37 6.72
C PHE A 6 -8.44 2.69 7.66
N GLY A 7 -8.03 2.36 8.89
CA GLY A 7 -8.75 1.43 9.76
C GLY A 7 -8.44 -0.03 9.38
N ALA A 8 -8.34 -0.91 10.38
CA ALA A 8 -7.85 -2.29 10.20
C ALA A 8 -8.55 -3.07 9.07
N VAL A 9 -9.87 -2.95 8.97
CA VAL A 9 -10.68 -3.65 7.94
C VAL A 9 -10.38 -3.13 6.53
N ARG A 10 -10.23 -1.81 6.37
CA ARG A 10 -9.97 -1.21 5.05
C ARG A 10 -8.52 -1.41 4.63
N ALA A 11 -7.58 -1.43 5.57
CA ALA A 11 -6.17 -1.74 5.31
C ALA A 11 -5.98 -3.19 4.81
N GLU A 12 -6.70 -4.15 5.40
CA GLU A 12 -6.63 -5.55 5.00
C GLU A 12 -7.20 -5.78 3.59
N THR A 13 -8.39 -5.26 3.28
CA THR A 13 -8.97 -5.31 1.92
C THR A 13 -8.08 -4.62 0.90
N LEU A 14 -7.54 -3.44 1.22
CA LEU A 14 -6.68 -2.68 0.32
C LEU A 14 -5.36 -3.42 0.04
N SER A 15 -4.82 -4.12 1.05
CA SER A 15 -3.60 -4.92 0.87
C SER A 15 -3.78 -6.12 -0.07
N ARG A 16 -5.01 -6.68 -0.11
CA ARG A 16 -5.34 -7.92 -0.85
C ARG A 16 -5.95 -7.68 -2.22
N ASP A 17 -6.83 -6.70 -2.33
CA ASP A 17 -7.73 -6.56 -3.47
C ASP A 17 -7.42 -5.31 -4.32
N TYR A 18 -6.62 -4.37 -3.80
CA TYR A 18 -6.29 -3.14 -4.52
C TYR A 18 -5.00 -3.31 -5.31
N VAL A 19 -5.13 -3.27 -6.64
CA VAL A 19 -4.02 -3.34 -7.58
C VAL A 19 -3.43 -1.95 -7.77
N LEU A 20 -2.16 -1.79 -7.40
CA LEU A 20 -1.43 -0.54 -7.53
C LEU A 20 -0.66 -0.52 -8.84
N SER A 21 -0.94 0.48 -9.68
CA SER A 21 -0.26 0.65 -10.97
C SER A 21 1.24 0.87 -10.79
N GLY A 22 1.63 1.62 -9.76
CA GLY A 22 3.02 1.86 -9.38
C GLY A 22 3.80 0.61 -8.96
N LEU A 23 3.11 -0.45 -8.51
CA LEU A 23 3.71 -1.76 -8.22
C LEU A 23 3.77 -2.68 -9.45
N GLY A 24 3.49 -2.15 -10.64
CA GLY A 24 3.44 -2.92 -11.88
C GLY A 24 2.16 -3.75 -12.01
N GLY A 25 1.03 -3.22 -11.52
CA GLY A 25 -0.25 -3.91 -11.57
C GLY A 25 -0.35 -5.07 -10.57
N ARG A 26 0.28 -4.91 -9.40
CA ARG A 26 0.24 -5.88 -8.30
C ARG A 26 -0.44 -5.30 -7.07
N THR A 27 -1.00 -6.19 -6.26
CA THR A 27 -1.47 -5.83 -4.92
C THR A 27 -0.29 -5.67 -3.96
N VAL A 28 -0.52 -5.07 -2.79
CA VAL A 28 0.49 -4.94 -1.72
C VAL A 28 1.03 -6.33 -1.34
N GLU A 29 0.17 -7.32 -1.12
CA GLU A 29 0.58 -8.69 -0.79
C GLU A 29 1.44 -9.30 -1.91
N GLN A 30 1.03 -9.15 -3.17
CA GLN A 30 1.77 -9.67 -4.32
C GLN A 30 3.14 -8.99 -4.49
N ALA A 31 3.23 -7.69 -4.22
CA ALA A 31 4.48 -6.95 -4.27
C ALA A 31 5.43 -7.41 -3.17
N LEU A 32 4.94 -7.53 -1.92
CA LEU A 32 5.72 -8.03 -0.79
C LEU A 32 6.19 -9.48 -1.01
N ALA A 33 5.30 -10.35 -1.47
CA ALA A 33 5.63 -11.74 -1.81
C ALA A 33 6.63 -11.83 -2.98
N GLY A 34 6.58 -10.87 -3.91
CA GLY A 34 7.54 -10.69 -4.99
C GLY A 34 8.88 -10.06 -4.58
N GLY A 35 9.08 -9.79 -3.28
CA GLY A 35 10.34 -9.25 -2.75
C GLY A 35 10.46 -7.73 -2.79
N VAL A 36 9.39 -7.00 -3.13
CA VAL A 36 9.38 -5.54 -3.03
C VAL A 36 9.43 -5.15 -1.55
N SER A 37 10.24 -4.16 -1.21
CA SER A 37 10.37 -3.72 0.18
C SER A 37 9.08 -3.08 0.69
N ALA A 38 8.75 -3.30 1.96
CA ALA A 38 7.56 -2.68 2.57
C ALA A 38 7.58 -1.15 2.51
N LYS A 39 8.77 -0.54 2.52
CA LYS A 39 8.95 0.90 2.37
C LYS A 39 8.53 1.40 0.99
N GLU A 40 8.94 0.69 -0.06
CA GLU A 40 8.59 1.02 -1.44
C GLU A 40 7.09 0.82 -1.69
N VAL A 41 6.52 -0.28 -1.18
CA VAL A 41 5.08 -0.50 -1.21
C VAL A 41 4.32 0.62 -0.49
N TRP A 42 4.81 1.08 0.67
CA TRP A 42 4.21 2.20 1.39
C TRP A 42 4.30 3.52 0.61
N GLN A 43 5.39 3.77 -0.12
CA GLN A 43 5.51 4.95 -0.96
C GLN A 43 4.49 4.97 -2.09
N GLU A 44 4.27 3.83 -2.76
CA GLU A 44 3.26 3.72 -3.81
C GLU A 44 1.84 3.85 -3.27
N VAL A 45 1.55 3.27 -2.09
CA VAL A 45 0.27 3.49 -1.40
C VAL A 45 0.09 4.98 -1.07
N CYS A 46 1.10 5.64 -0.52
CA CYS A 46 1.01 7.07 -0.24
C CYS A 46 0.81 7.92 -1.50
N ALA A 47 1.41 7.54 -2.62
CA ALA A 47 1.26 8.23 -3.89
C ALA A 47 -0.13 8.04 -4.50
N GLU A 48 -0.68 6.82 -4.48
CA GLU A 48 -2.01 6.52 -5.02
C GLU A 48 -3.14 7.19 -4.21
N PHE A 49 -3.00 7.26 -2.89
CA PHE A 49 -4.02 7.79 -1.99
C PHE A 49 -3.78 9.25 -1.58
N ASP A 50 -2.84 9.95 -2.25
CA ASP A 50 -2.45 11.34 -1.94
C ASP A 50 -2.23 11.59 -0.44
N VAL A 51 -1.54 10.65 0.23
CA VAL A 51 -1.30 10.73 1.67
C VAL A 51 -0.34 11.89 1.96
N PRO A 52 -0.72 12.85 2.83
CA PRO A 52 0.10 14.02 3.13
C PRO A 52 1.49 13.64 3.65
N PRO A 53 2.55 14.37 3.25
CA PRO A 53 3.93 14.06 3.65
C PRO A 53 4.17 14.15 5.16
N GLU A 54 3.31 14.86 5.89
CA GLU A 54 3.31 14.94 7.35
C GLU A 54 3.04 13.59 8.05
N ARG A 55 2.59 12.58 7.28
CA ARG A 55 2.17 11.26 7.76
C ARG A 55 2.88 10.09 7.05
N ARG A 56 3.89 10.36 6.23
CA ARG A 56 4.62 9.38 5.40
C ARG A 56 5.80 8.76 6.15
#